data_AF-A0A968A4J3-F1
#
_entry.id   AF-A0A968A4J3-F1
#
_cell.length_a   1.000
_cell.length_b   1.000
_cell.length_c   1.000
_cell.angle_alpha   90.00
_cell.angle_beta   90.00
_cell.angle_gamma   90.00
#
_symmetry.space_group_name_H-M   'P 1'
#
loop_
_entity.id
_entity.type
_entity.pdbx_description
1 polymer ?
#
loop_
_entity_poly.entity_id
_entity_poly.type
_entity_poly.pdbx_seq_one_letter_code
_entity_poly.pdbx_strand_id
1 'polypeptide(L)'
;MIDDLINRINSEKKNSVKNLLLLGSLFWLCLNLTFFVTGRIPYESAYPIQKTEEVMFIAENIPKETVIMSYEIYFYMLKEYRNFMGYGTNLDYGITLRNENRANFFDRINPRVIYLYHKNVEKDPILQQFIEDRDFIQVTSDLWVGQELVPTE
;
A
#
# COMPACT_ATOMS: atom_id res chain seq x y z
N MET A 1 -3.82 -29.58 -44.45
CA MET A 1 -3.56 -30.69 -43.49
C MET A 1 -2.65 -30.24 -42.35
N ILE A 2 -1.55 -29.53 -42.62
CA ILE A 2 -0.65 -28.99 -41.57
C ILE A 2 -1.33 -27.88 -40.75
N ASP A 3 -2.05 -26.95 -41.40
CA ASP A 3 -2.72 -25.84 -40.69
C ASP A 3 -3.81 -26.30 -39.72
N ASP A 4 -4.50 -27.39 -40.07
CA ASP A 4 -5.55 -27.97 -39.22
C ASP A 4 -4.97 -28.65 -37.96
N LEU A 5 -3.77 -29.24 -38.10
CA LEU A 5 -3.02 -29.79 -36.97
C LEU A 5 -2.50 -28.68 -36.04
N ILE A 6 -1.98 -27.59 -36.61
CA ILE A 6 -1.52 -26.41 -35.84
C ILE A 6 -2.67 -25.76 -35.09
N ASN A 7 -3.84 -25.62 -35.71
CA ASN A 7 -5.03 -25.04 -35.07
C ASN A 7 -5.55 -25.93 -33.93
N ARG A 8 -5.51 -27.26 -34.07
CA ARG A 8 -5.85 -28.20 -32.98
C ARG A 8 -4.90 -28.09 -31.80
N ILE A 9 -3.59 -28.09 -32.04
CA ILE A 9 -2.57 -27.96 -30.99
C ILE A 9 -2.72 -26.63 -30.23
N ASN A 10 -2.96 -25.52 -30.95
CA ASN A 10 -3.17 -24.21 -30.34
C ASN A 10 -4.47 -24.13 -29.53
N SER A 11 -5.54 -24.78 -30.00
CA SER A 11 -6.82 -24.87 -29.28
C SER A 11 -6.69 -25.67 -27.98
N GLU A 12 -6.02 -26.83 -28.03
CA GLU A 12 -5.76 -27.67 -26.85
C GLU A 12 -4.89 -26.95 -25.82
N LYS A 13 -3.84 -26.26 -26.26
CA LYS A 13 -2.97 -25.45 -25.37
C LYS A 13 -3.75 -24.31 -24.71
N LYS A 14 -4.62 -23.62 -25.45
CA LYS A 14 -5.48 -22.56 -24.93
C LYS A 14 -6.49 -23.08 -23.90
N ASN A 15 -7.06 -24.27 -24.14
CA ASN A 15 -7.99 -24.91 -23.20
C ASN A 15 -7.26 -25.40 -21.93
N SER A 16 -6.04 -25.92 -22.06
CA SER A 16 -5.21 -26.31 -20.92
C SER A 16 -4.88 -25.12 -20.00
N VAL A 17 -4.49 -23.97 -20.57
CA VAL A 17 -4.23 -22.74 -19.79
C VAL A 17 -5.50 -22.23 -19.09
N LYS A 18 -6.65 -22.23 -19.79
CA LYS A 18 -7.94 -21.86 -19.18
C LYS A 18 -8.31 -22.76 -18.01
N ASN A 19 -8.13 -24.07 -18.17
CA ASN A 19 -8.40 -25.04 -17.11
C ASN A 19 -7.49 -24.85 -15.90
N LEU A 20 -6.21 -24.54 -16.12
CA LEU A 20 -5.26 -24.24 -15.05
C LEU A 20 -5.67 -22.98 -14.27
N LEU A 21 -6.07 -21.91 -14.98
CA LEU A 21 -6.57 -20.69 -14.35
C LEU A 21 -7.86 -20.95 -13.57
N LEU A 22 -8.80 -21.70 -14.13
CA LEU A 22 -10.04 -22.10 -13.45
C LEU A 22 -9.77 -22.90 -12.18
N LEU A 23 -8.86 -23.87 -12.24
CA LEU A 23 -8.46 -24.66 -11.07
C LEU A 23 -7.79 -23.78 -10.00
N GLY A 24 -6.91 -22.86 -10.41
CA GLY A 24 -6.31 -21.88 -9.49
C GLY A 24 -7.36 -21.00 -8.81
N SER A 25 -8.32 -20.46 -9.58
CA SER A 25 -9.42 -19.65 -9.05
C SER A 25 -10.32 -20.44 -8.11
N LEU A 26 -10.64 -21.69 -8.46
CA LEU A 26 -11.49 -22.56 -7.63
C LEU A 26 -10.79 -22.92 -6.32
N PHE A 27 -9.49 -23.21 -6.37
CA PHE A 27 -8.67 -23.44 -5.19
C PHE A 27 -8.68 -22.24 -4.23
N TRP A 28 -8.47 -21.02 -4.77
CA TRP A 28 -8.54 -19.78 -4.00
C TRP A 28 -9.92 -19.53 -3.40
N LEU A 29 -11.00 -19.80 -4.15
CA LEU A 29 -12.37 -19.69 -3.67
C LEU A 29 -12.63 -20.66 -2.51
N CYS A 30 -12.22 -21.93 -2.65
CA CYS A 30 -12.37 -22.95 -1.61
C CYS A 30 -11.59 -22.61 -0.33
N LEU A 31 -10.38 -22.06 -0.46
CA LEU A 31 -9.57 -21.56 0.66
C LEU A 31 -10.32 -20.45 1.42
N ASN A 32 -10.82 -19.44 0.72
CA ASN A 32 -11.58 -18.34 1.33
C ASN A 32 -12.87 -18.82 2.00
N LEU A 33 -13.61 -19.73 1.35
CA LEU A 33 -14.82 -20.31 1.91
C LEU A 33 -14.53 -21.11 3.19
N THR A 34 -13.42 -21.84 3.23
CA THR A 34 -13.01 -22.59 4.41
C THR A 34 -12.64 -21.65 5.56
N PHE A 35 -11.93 -20.54 5.29
CA PHE A 35 -11.67 -19.51 6.29
C PHE A 35 -12.99 -18.93 6.84
N PHE A 36 -13.93 -18.57 5.96
CA PHE A 36 -15.25 -18.06 6.36
C PHE A 36 -16.02 -19.05 7.25
N VAL A 37 -16.13 -20.32 6.85
CA VAL A 37 -16.88 -21.35 7.60
C VAL A 37 -16.23 -21.66 8.95
N THR A 38 -14.90 -21.60 9.04
CA THR A 38 -14.17 -21.88 10.28
C THR A 38 -14.07 -20.68 11.23
N GLY A 39 -14.70 -19.55 10.88
CA GLY A 39 -14.58 -18.30 11.64
C GLY A 39 -13.15 -17.76 11.71
N ARG A 40 -12.27 -18.26 10.84
CA ARG A 40 -10.89 -17.79 10.73
C ARG A 40 -10.85 -16.61 9.79
N ILE A 41 -10.11 -15.59 10.19
CA ILE A 41 -9.90 -14.40 9.37
C ILE A 41 -9.19 -14.84 8.06
N PRO A 42 -9.63 -14.37 6.87
CA PRO A 42 -8.98 -14.69 5.59
C PRO A 42 -7.48 -14.41 5.67
N TYR A 43 -6.65 -15.17 4.95
CA TYR A 43 -5.18 -15.05 5.01
C TYR A 43 -4.69 -13.59 4.85
N GLU A 44 -5.29 -12.81 3.94
CA GLU A 44 -5.00 -11.39 3.72
C GLU A 44 -5.32 -10.50 4.93
N SER A 45 -6.31 -10.91 5.74
CA SER A 45 -6.72 -10.23 6.97
C SER A 45 -6.06 -10.84 8.22
N ALA A 46 -5.42 -12.02 8.10
CA ALA A 46 -4.77 -12.78 9.16
C ALA A 46 -3.25 -12.65 9.17
N TYR A 47 -2.68 -11.79 8.31
CA TYR A 47 -1.31 -11.32 8.53
C TYR A 47 -1.22 -10.86 9.98
N PRO A 48 -0.29 -11.39 10.80
CA PRO A 48 -0.11 -10.91 12.15
C PRO A 48 0.35 -9.46 12.06
N ILE A 49 -0.63 -8.55 12.13
CA ILE A 49 -0.42 -7.10 12.18
C ILE A 49 0.15 -6.83 13.56
N GLN A 50 1.44 -7.10 13.73
CA GLN A 50 2.16 -6.62 14.89
C GLN A 50 2.24 -5.10 14.71
N LYS A 51 1.39 -4.38 15.43
CA LYS A 51 1.41 -2.92 15.44
C LYS A 51 2.78 -2.49 15.95
N THR A 52 3.53 -1.79 15.12
CA THR A 52 4.76 -1.14 15.55
C THR A 52 4.42 0.05 16.44
N GLU A 53 5.41 0.59 17.17
CA GLU A 53 5.22 1.77 18.00
C GLU A 53 4.67 2.96 17.19
N GLU A 54 5.12 3.12 15.95
CA GLU A 54 4.62 4.14 15.02
C GLU A 54 3.15 3.94 14.67
N VAL A 55 2.75 2.70 14.38
CA VAL A 55 1.36 2.39 14.04
C VAL A 55 0.45 2.63 15.24
N MET A 56 0.91 2.30 16.45
CA MET A 56 0.18 2.58 17.68
C MET A 56 0.05 4.09 17.91
N PHE A 57 1.15 4.84 17.79
CA PHE A 57 1.15 6.30 17.92
C PHE A 57 0.17 6.94 16.93
N ILE A 58 0.24 6.55 15.65
CA ILE A 58 -0.66 7.04 14.62
C ILE A 58 -2.12 6.76 15.01
N ALA A 59 -2.42 5.51 15.35
CA ALA A 59 -3.78 5.07 15.65
C ALA A 59 -4.43 5.80 16.83
N GLU A 60 -3.62 6.21 17.81
CA GLU A 60 -4.04 6.84 19.07
C GLU A 60 -4.11 8.38 18.97
N ASN A 61 -3.23 9.01 18.20
CA ASN A 61 -3.04 10.45 18.23
C ASN A 61 -3.45 11.17 16.94
N ILE A 62 -3.54 10.46 15.81
CA ILE A 62 -3.76 11.08 14.50
C ILE A 62 -5.22 10.94 14.04
N PRO A 63 -5.92 12.03 13.68
CA PRO A 63 -7.27 11.99 13.14
C PRO A 63 -7.39 11.13 11.87
N LYS A 64 -8.49 10.38 11.72
CA LYS A 64 -8.66 9.36 10.66
C LYS A 64 -8.80 9.93 9.25
N GLU A 65 -9.14 11.21 9.15
CA GLU A 65 -9.21 12.01 7.93
C GLU A 65 -7.83 12.50 7.45
N THR A 66 -6.78 12.32 8.26
CA THR A 66 -5.43 12.77 7.92
C THR A 66 -4.88 12.00 6.73
N VAL A 67 -4.19 12.70 5.82
CA VAL A 67 -3.45 12.08 4.73
C VAL A 67 -2.18 11.45 5.28
N ILE A 68 -2.08 10.12 5.22
CA ILE A 68 -0.92 9.36 5.67
C ILE A 68 -0.18 8.81 4.46
N MET A 69 1.13 9.06 4.40
CA MET A 69 2.01 8.45 3.41
C MET A 69 2.88 7.36 4.06
N SER A 70 2.81 6.14 3.54
CA SER A 70 3.59 5.00 4.04
C SER A 70 3.76 3.92 2.98
N TYR A 71 4.57 2.88 3.25
CA TYR A 71 4.64 1.70 2.37
C TYR A 71 3.31 0.95 2.32
N GLU A 72 3.00 0.36 1.16
CA GLU A 72 1.75 -0.37 0.92
C GLU A 72 1.53 -1.52 1.92
N ILE A 73 2.61 -2.11 2.44
CA ILE A 73 2.54 -3.17 3.45
C ILE A 73 1.84 -2.73 4.74
N TYR A 74 1.89 -1.43 5.07
CA TYR A 74 1.25 -0.87 6.26
C TYR A 74 -0.22 -0.49 6.05
N PHE A 75 -0.73 -0.59 4.81
CA PHE A 75 -2.12 -0.27 4.49
C PHE A 75 -3.10 -1.00 5.40
N TYR A 76 -2.91 -2.31 5.61
CA TYR A 76 -3.81 -3.10 6.46
C TYR A 76 -3.77 -2.69 7.94
N MET A 77 -2.62 -2.18 8.41
CA MET A 77 -2.46 -1.69 9.77
C MET A 77 -3.12 -0.32 9.97
N LEU A 78 -3.18 0.47 8.89
CA LEU A 78 -3.69 1.84 8.84
C LEU A 78 -4.98 1.96 8.02
N LYS A 79 -5.74 0.87 7.88
CA LYS A 79 -6.93 0.79 7.02
C LYS A 79 -8.08 1.74 7.42
N GLU A 80 -8.03 2.25 8.65
CA GLU A 80 -9.00 3.24 9.14
C GLU A 80 -8.76 4.65 8.57
N TYR A 81 -7.56 4.91 8.04
CA TYR A 81 -7.19 6.17 7.40
C TYR A 81 -7.58 6.12 5.93
N ARG A 82 -8.73 6.72 5.59
CA ARG A 82 -9.27 6.70 4.22
C ARG A 82 -8.37 7.41 3.21
N ASN A 83 -7.52 8.32 3.69
CA ASN A 83 -6.58 9.10 2.89
C ASN A 83 -5.16 8.51 2.94
N PHE A 84 -5.04 7.18 2.89
CA PHE A 84 -3.76 6.50 2.83
C PHE A 84 -3.13 6.61 1.43
N MET A 85 -1.86 6.99 1.38
CA MET A 85 -1.06 7.08 0.18
C MET A 85 0.14 6.13 0.25
N GLY A 86 0.23 5.23 -0.73
CA GLY A 86 1.38 4.32 -0.88
C GLY A 86 2.62 5.05 -1.39
N TYR A 87 3.73 4.95 -0.66
CA TYR A 87 5.04 5.44 -1.09
C TYR A 87 5.81 4.37 -1.87
N GLY A 88 6.33 4.73 -3.04
CA GLY A 88 7.01 3.81 -3.96
C GLY A 88 6.22 3.68 -5.28
N THR A 89 5.93 2.45 -5.70
CA THR A 89 5.33 2.17 -7.01
C THR A 89 4.00 2.90 -7.23
N ASN A 90 3.15 3.00 -6.21
CA ASN A 90 1.86 3.69 -6.33
C ASN A 90 2.01 5.21 -6.48
N LEU A 91 3.02 5.78 -5.83
CA LEU A 91 3.37 7.19 -5.96
C LEU A 91 3.86 7.48 -7.39
N ASP A 92 4.80 6.68 -7.90
CA ASP A 92 5.35 6.88 -9.25
C ASP A 92 4.26 6.72 -10.33
N TYR A 93 3.34 5.76 -10.13
CA TYR A 93 2.16 5.60 -10.98
C TYR A 93 1.25 6.83 -10.93
N GLY A 94 0.96 7.37 -9.74
CA GLY A 94 0.12 8.55 -9.56
C GLY A 94 0.69 9.82 -10.20
N ILE A 95 2.01 10.01 -10.08
CA ILE A 95 2.77 11.09 -10.74
C ILE A 95 2.67 10.96 -12.26
N THR A 96 2.95 9.77 -12.78
CA THR A 96 2.95 9.50 -14.23
C THR A 96 1.57 9.71 -14.84
N LEU A 97 0.52 9.20 -14.19
CA LEU A 97 -0.86 9.31 -14.67
C LEU A 97 -1.31 10.77 -14.80
N ARG A 98 -0.78 11.67 -13.96
CA ARG A 98 -1.14 13.09 -13.93
C ARG A 98 -0.16 13.99 -14.67
N ASN A 99 0.92 13.44 -15.23
CA ASN A 99 1.99 14.19 -15.87
C ASN A 99 2.51 15.34 -14.98
N GLU A 100 2.62 15.10 -13.67
CA GLU A 100 3.20 16.03 -12.71
C GLU A 100 4.60 15.59 -12.29
N ASN A 101 5.35 16.45 -11.61
CA ASN A 101 6.61 16.06 -10.97
C ASN A 101 6.35 15.68 -9.50
N ARG A 102 7.35 15.08 -8.84
CA ARG A 102 7.24 14.59 -7.47
C ARG A 102 6.97 15.69 -6.43
N ALA A 103 7.54 16.88 -6.60
CA ALA A 103 7.31 18.01 -5.70
C ALA A 103 5.85 18.49 -5.78
N ASN A 104 5.35 18.72 -6.99
CA ASN A 104 3.95 19.10 -7.23
C ASN A 104 2.98 18.03 -6.71
N PHE A 105 3.34 16.74 -6.86
CA PHE A 105 2.57 15.64 -6.31
C PHE A 105 2.46 15.76 -4.78
N PHE A 106 3.58 15.93 -4.08
CA PHE A 106 3.60 16.09 -2.63
C PHE A 106 2.82 17.32 -2.15
N ASP A 107 2.94 18.46 -2.83
CA ASP A 107 2.17 19.65 -2.50
C ASP A 107 0.66 19.44 -2.68
N ARG A 108 0.26 18.70 -3.72
CA ARG A 108 -1.14 18.41 -4.00
C ARG A 108 -1.74 17.41 -3.01
N ILE A 109 -1.02 16.33 -2.69
CA ILE A 109 -1.51 15.34 -1.73
C ILE A 109 -1.40 15.83 -0.28
N ASN A 110 -0.42 16.70 -0.01
CA ASN A 110 -0.16 17.33 1.29
C ASN A 110 -0.26 16.34 2.47
N PRO A 111 0.59 15.29 2.50
CA PRO A 111 0.60 14.36 3.62
C PRO A 111 0.90 15.13 4.91
N ARG A 112 0.27 14.74 6.01
CA ARG A 112 0.56 15.30 7.34
C ARG A 112 1.21 14.28 8.27
N VAL A 113 1.27 13.02 7.83
CA VAL A 113 2.02 11.94 8.48
C VAL A 113 2.80 11.18 7.42
N ILE A 114 4.07 10.95 7.70
CA ILE A 114 4.99 10.20 6.84
C ILE A 114 5.59 9.09 7.69
N TYR A 115 5.24 7.85 7.38
CA TYR A 115 5.74 6.66 8.07
C TYR A 115 6.55 5.80 7.10
N LEU A 116 7.88 5.99 7.11
CA LEU A 116 8.83 5.37 6.18
C LEU A 116 10.15 5.11 6.89
N TYR A 117 10.91 4.09 6.47
CA TYR A 117 12.26 3.90 6.97
C TYR A 117 13.12 5.16 6.73
N HIS A 118 13.80 5.64 7.78
CA HIS A 118 14.66 6.82 7.73
C HIS A 118 15.59 6.87 6.53
N LYS A 119 16.24 5.74 6.24
CA LYS A 119 17.16 5.60 5.10
C LYS A 119 16.52 5.86 3.73
N ASN A 120 15.21 5.73 3.62
CA ASN A 120 14.49 5.97 2.37
C ASN A 120 14.04 7.42 2.25
N VAL A 121 13.81 8.10 3.37
CA VAL A 121 13.69 9.57 3.41
C VAL A 121 15.04 10.20 3.03
N GLU A 122 16.14 9.73 3.61
CA GLU A 122 17.51 10.20 3.31
C GLU A 122 17.91 10.06 1.82
N LYS A 123 17.28 9.15 1.08
CA LYS A 123 17.53 8.92 -0.35
C LYS A 123 16.62 9.69 -1.29
N ASP A 124 15.54 10.30 -0.79
CA ASP A 124 14.60 11.09 -1.58
C ASP A 124 14.76 12.58 -1.20
N PRO A 125 15.59 13.35 -1.93
CA PRO A 125 15.84 14.75 -1.60
C PRO A 125 14.59 15.63 -1.74
N ILE A 126 13.63 15.23 -2.60
CA ILE A 126 12.38 15.98 -2.76
C ILE A 126 11.48 15.77 -1.54
N LEU A 127 11.47 14.55 -0.99
CA LEU A 127 10.76 14.26 0.24
C LEU A 127 11.40 14.94 1.45
N GLN A 128 12.74 14.96 1.56
CA GLN A 128 13.44 15.71 2.61
C GLN A 128 13.08 17.19 2.58
N GLN A 129 13.20 17.82 1.41
CA GLN A 129 12.85 19.23 1.25
C GLN A 129 11.39 19.47 1.65
N PHE A 130 10.48 18.59 1.23
CA PHE A 130 9.07 18.68 1.62
C PHE A 130 8.86 18.60 3.15
N ILE A 131 9.58 17.72 3.85
CA ILE A 131 9.52 17.58 5.32
C ILE A 131 10.05 18.85 6.00
N GLU A 132 11.19 19.36 5.52
CA GLU A 132 11.84 20.57 6.05
C GLU A 132 10.96 21.82 5.84
N ASP A 133 10.29 21.92 4.69
CA ASP A 133 9.44 23.07 4.34
C ASP A 133 8.09 23.09 5.08
N ARG A 134 7.68 22.00 5.73
CA ARG A 134 6.30 21.79 6.21
C ARG A 134 6.17 21.59 7.73
N ASP A 135 7.14 22.05 8.51
CA ASP A 135 7.13 21.99 9.99
C ASP A 135 6.80 20.59 10.54
N PHE A 136 7.42 19.55 9.97
CA PHE A 136 7.30 18.20 10.49
C PHE A 136 8.17 17.99 11.73
N ILE A 137 7.64 17.29 12.71
CA ILE A 137 8.38 16.78 13.85
C ILE A 137 8.62 15.29 13.66
N GLN A 138 9.86 14.87 13.87
CA GLN A 138 10.23 13.46 13.90
C GLN A 138 9.87 12.86 15.27
N VAL A 139 8.86 11.99 15.31
CA VAL A 139 8.36 11.34 16.54
C VAL A 139 9.18 10.09 16.87
N THR A 140 9.48 9.29 15.86
CA THR A 140 10.43 8.15 15.95
C THR A 140 11.39 8.19 14.77
N SER A 141 12.37 7.29 14.71
CA SER A 141 13.31 7.24 13.59
C SER A 141 12.62 7.14 12.23
N ASP A 142 11.46 6.49 12.15
CA ASP A 142 10.75 6.21 10.91
C ASP A 142 9.42 6.98 10.77
N LEU A 143 9.10 7.88 11.70
CA LEU A 143 7.83 8.60 11.75
C LEU A 143 8.00 10.11 11.85
N TRP A 144 7.46 10.82 10.85
CA TRP A 144 7.33 12.29 10.84
C TRP A 144 5.85 12.66 10.87
N VAL A 145 5.50 13.62 11.72
CA VAL A 145 4.13 14.12 11.90
C VAL A 145 4.14 15.64 11.83
N GLY A 146 3.20 16.24 11.11
CA GLY A 146 3.04 17.70 11.07
C GLY A 146 2.87 18.25 12.47
N GLN A 147 3.60 19.31 12.82
CA GLN A 147 3.67 19.85 14.18
C GLN A 147 2.29 20.12 14.80
N GLU A 148 1.32 20.53 14.00
CA GLU A 148 -0.05 20.80 14.46
C GLU A 148 -0.82 19.57 14.93
N LEU A 149 -0.36 18.36 14.60
CA LEU A 149 -0.97 17.09 14.99
C LEU A 149 -0.30 16.47 16.20
N VAL A 150 0.82 17.02 16.68
CA VAL A 150 1.50 16.52 17.88
C VAL A 150 0.80 17.11 19.11
N PRO A 151 0.31 16.27 20.06
CA PRO A 151 -0.27 16.78 21.30
C PRO A 151 0.77 17.63 22.07
N THR A 152 0.48 18.90 22.29
CA THR A 152 1.24 19.72 23.26
C THR A 152 0.84 19.30 24.67
N GLU A 153 1.82 18.86 25.45
CA GLU A 153 1.67 18.60 26.90
C GLU A 153 1.22 19.85 27.68
#